data_AF-A0A935C4G2-F1
#
_entry.id   AF-A0A935C4G2-F1
#
_cell.length_a   1.000
_cell.length_b   1.000
_cell.length_c   1.000
_cell.angle_alpha   90.00
_cell.angle_beta   90.00
_cell.angle_gamma   90.00
#
_symmetry.space_group_name_H-M   'P 1'
#
loop_
_entity.id
_entity.type
_entity.pdbx_description
1 polymer ?
#
loop_
_entity_poly.entity_id
_entity_poly.type
_entity_poly.pdbx_seq_one_letter_code
_entity_poly.pdbx_strand_id
1 'polypeptide(L)'
;MPVEIRKRDMKLSDHNISRDKYNELKYFCLQYWQKKQEIDRNYGIDGFSQDGMPRGTSSSNPTEKKALRIAQLKRDTELIEQTAMEADAEIYPWILKNVTSGVPYEYMDVPMGRRKFYEARRYFFFLLAQKR
;
A
#
# COMPACT_ATOMS: atom_id res chain seq x y z
N MET A 1 11.59 12.83 -22.13
CA MET A 1 12.66 12.96 -21.12
C MET A 1 12.01 12.79 -19.76
N PRO A 2 12.34 11.76 -18.96
CA PRO A 2 11.85 11.69 -17.58
C PRO A 2 12.45 12.88 -16.81
N VAL A 3 11.59 13.65 -16.14
CA VAL A 3 12.01 14.80 -15.34
C VAL A 3 12.59 14.26 -14.03
N GLU A 4 13.88 14.49 -13.82
CA GLU A 4 14.56 14.14 -12.56
C GLU A 4 14.17 15.18 -11.50
N ILE A 5 13.13 14.88 -10.71
CA ILE A 5 12.57 15.80 -9.73
C ILE A 5 13.49 15.82 -8.49
N ARG A 6 14.18 16.94 -8.27
CA ARG A 6 15.03 17.15 -7.10
C ARG A 6 14.18 17.27 -5.84
N LYS A 7 14.41 16.38 -4.85
CA LYS A 7 13.69 16.27 -3.56
C LYS A 7 13.54 17.57 -2.74
N ARG A 8 14.26 18.65 -3.08
CA ARG A 8 14.55 19.77 -2.17
C ARG A 8 13.52 20.90 -2.16
N ASP A 9 12.62 20.97 -3.15
CA ASP A 9 11.64 22.07 -3.29
C ASP A 9 10.24 21.56 -3.65
N MET A 10 9.73 20.54 -2.96
CA MET A 10 8.39 20.00 -3.22
C MET A 10 7.35 20.52 -2.21
N LYS A 11 6.61 21.57 -2.59
CA LYS A 11 5.38 21.97 -1.90
C LYS A 11 4.23 21.06 -2.35
N LEU A 12 3.24 20.84 -1.48
CA LEU A 12 2.02 20.07 -1.81
C LEU A 12 1.26 20.61 -3.05
N SER A 13 1.45 21.88 -3.38
CA SER A 13 0.93 22.54 -4.59
C SER A 13 1.58 22.05 -5.89
N ASP A 14 2.79 21.51 -5.84
CA ASP A 14 3.62 21.27 -7.02
C ASP A 14 3.33 19.91 -7.68
N HIS A 15 2.50 19.09 -7.03
CA HIS A 15 2.19 17.74 -7.46
C HIS A 15 0.88 17.62 -8.26
N ASN A 16 0.09 18.70 -8.41
CA ASN A 16 -1.21 18.69 -9.10
C ASN A 16 -2.17 17.56 -8.64
N ILE A 17 -2.00 17.04 -7.41
CA ILE A 17 -2.91 16.03 -6.87
C ILE A 17 -4.10 16.78 -6.29
N SER A 18 -5.28 16.55 -6.86
CA SER A 18 -6.51 17.10 -6.30
C SER A 18 -6.71 16.60 -4.86
N ARG A 19 -7.44 17.37 -4.06
CA ARG A 19 -7.79 16.97 -2.69
C ARG A 19 -8.48 15.61 -2.66
N ASP A 20 -9.35 15.35 -3.62
CA ASP A 20 -10.08 14.10 -3.74
C ASP A 20 -9.17 12.92 -4.07
N LYS A 21 -8.25 13.09 -5.04
CA LYS A 21 -7.25 12.05 -5.36
C LYS A 21 -6.37 11.76 -4.16
N TYR A 22 -5.91 12.78 -3.43
CA TYR A 22 -5.14 12.56 -2.20
C TYR A 22 -5.93 11.77 -1.15
N ASN A 23 -7.20 12.09 -0.94
CA ASN A 23 -8.05 11.37 0.00
C ASN A 23 -8.25 9.91 -0.43
N GLU A 24 -8.51 9.67 -1.72
CA GLU A 24 -8.62 8.33 -2.29
C GLU A 24 -7.36 7.50 -2.01
N LEU A 25 -6.17 8.06 -2.30
CA LEU A 25 -4.88 7.40 -2.05
C LEU A 25 -4.62 7.19 -0.55
N LYS A 26 -5.00 8.15 0.28
CA LYS A 26 -4.89 8.01 1.75
C LYS A 26 -5.73 6.83 2.24
N TYR A 27 -6.99 6.72 1.83
CA TYR A 27 -7.85 5.58 2.21
C TYR A 27 -7.33 4.27 1.64
N PHE A 28 -6.81 4.28 0.41
CA PHE A 28 -6.16 3.11 -0.20
C PHE A 28 -4.99 2.59 0.65
N CYS A 29 -4.17 3.50 1.21
CA CYS A 29 -3.07 3.16 2.12
C CYS A 29 -3.59 2.66 3.49
N LEU A 30 -4.63 3.28 4.05
CA LEU A 30 -5.21 2.87 5.34
C LEU A 30 -5.80 1.46 5.29
N GLN A 31 -6.22 0.98 4.12
CA GLN A 31 -6.71 -0.38 3.91
C GLN A 31 -5.60 -1.45 3.86
N TYR A 32 -4.32 -1.05 3.94
CA TYR A 32 -3.18 -1.96 3.78
C TYR A 32 -3.25 -3.17 4.73
N TRP A 33 -3.51 -2.95 6.02
CA TRP A 33 -3.53 -4.04 7.00
C TRP A 33 -4.70 -4.99 6.79
N GLN A 34 -5.88 -4.48 6.40
CA GLN A 34 -7.03 -5.31 6.05
C GLN A 34 -6.72 -6.16 4.82
N LYS A 35 -6.03 -5.60 3.81
CA LYS A 35 -5.58 -6.35 2.63
C LYS A 35 -4.60 -7.47 3.00
N LYS A 36 -3.59 -7.20 3.84
CA LYS A 36 -2.63 -8.22 4.33
C LYS A 36 -3.35 -9.32 5.12
N GLN A 37 -4.25 -8.95 6.04
CA GLN A 37 -5.05 -9.94 6.79
C GLN A 37 -5.96 -10.77 5.89
N GLU A 38 -6.57 -10.18 4.86
CA GLU A 38 -7.39 -10.91 3.88
C GLU A 38 -6.53 -11.92 3.11
N ILE A 39 -5.32 -11.54 2.70
CA ILE A 39 -4.36 -12.46 2.08
C ILE A 39 -4.03 -13.63 3.03
N ASP A 40 -3.63 -13.32 4.28
CA ASP A 40 -3.19 -14.33 5.26
C ASP A 40 -4.30 -15.32 5.63
N ARG A 41 -5.53 -14.82 5.87
CA ARG A 41 -6.70 -15.67 6.15
C ARG A 41 -6.99 -16.64 5.02
N ASN A 42 -6.85 -16.18 3.78
CA ASN A 42 -7.10 -17.02 2.63
C ASN A 42 -6.06 -18.14 2.44
N TYR A 43 -4.84 -17.96 2.96
CA TYR A 43 -3.79 -18.99 3.03
C TYR A 43 -3.95 -19.92 4.24
N GLY A 44 -4.36 -19.40 5.41
CA GLY A 44 -4.54 -20.18 6.63
C GLY A 44 -5.73 -21.15 6.63
N ILE A 45 -6.69 -20.95 5.72
CA ILE A 45 -7.88 -21.82 5.58
C ILE A 45 -7.57 -23.12 4.80
N ASP A 46 -6.44 -23.21 4.08
CA ASP A 46 -6.06 -24.45 3.37
C ASP A 46 -5.56 -25.57 4.32
N GLY A 47 -5.46 -25.31 5.63
CA GLY A 47 -4.93 -26.25 6.63
C GLY A 47 -5.95 -27.04 7.47
N PHE A 48 -7.26 -26.85 7.31
CA PHE A 48 -8.28 -27.58 8.08
C PHE A 48 -9.29 -28.29 7.17
N SER A 49 -9.10 -29.60 7.06
CA SER A 49 -10.08 -30.64 6.72
C SER A 49 -11.03 -30.37 5.54
N GLN A 50 -10.66 -30.86 4.36
CA GLN A 50 -11.64 -31.23 3.33
C GLN A 50 -11.76 -32.76 3.28
N ASP A 51 -12.30 -33.35 4.36
CA ASP A 51 -12.75 -34.74 4.35
C ASP A 51 -14.24 -34.75 4.01
N GLY A 52 -14.57 -35.00 2.74
CA GLY A 52 -15.95 -35.04 2.28
C GLY A 52 -16.16 -34.77 0.78
N MET A 53 -15.72 -35.72 -0.06
CA MET A 53 -16.21 -36.07 -1.41
C MET A 53 -16.84 -34.98 -2.31
N PRO A 54 -16.33 -34.74 -3.54
CA PRO A 54 -17.00 -33.85 -4.49
C PRO A 54 -18.16 -34.59 -5.19
N ARG A 55 -19.40 -34.17 -4.96
CA ARG A 55 -20.53 -34.53 -5.82
C ARG A 55 -20.95 -33.33 -6.67
N GLY A 56 -20.79 -33.48 -7.98
CA GLY A 56 -21.71 -32.92 -8.98
C GLY A 56 -21.58 -31.43 -9.36
N THR A 57 -20.89 -31.20 -10.47
CA THR A 57 -21.29 -30.34 -11.61
C THR A 57 -21.45 -28.82 -11.37
N SER A 58 -20.59 -28.03 -12.05
CA SER A 58 -20.53 -26.55 -12.19
C SER A 58 -19.61 -25.75 -11.23
N SER A 59 -18.50 -26.32 -10.77
CA SER A 59 -17.64 -25.72 -9.74
C SER A 59 -16.46 -24.85 -10.23
N SER A 60 -16.51 -24.23 -11.42
CA SER A 60 -15.40 -23.41 -11.92
C SER A 60 -15.19 -22.07 -11.18
N ASN A 61 -16.11 -21.62 -10.34
CA ASN A 61 -16.18 -20.18 -10.01
C ASN A 61 -15.71 -19.69 -8.62
N PRO A 62 -15.63 -20.48 -7.53
CA PRO A 62 -15.20 -19.94 -6.23
C PRO A 62 -13.67 -19.80 -6.08
N THR A 63 -12.92 -20.82 -6.49
CA THR A 63 -11.46 -20.88 -6.35
C THR A 63 -10.76 -19.86 -7.25
N GLU A 64 -11.22 -19.71 -8.48
CA GLU A 64 -10.69 -18.73 -9.44
C GLU A 64 -10.91 -17.28 -8.95
N LYS A 65 -12.13 -16.95 -8.51
CA LYS A 65 -12.44 -15.62 -7.96
C LYS A 65 -11.60 -15.31 -6.71
N LYS A 66 -11.38 -16.29 -5.83
CA LYS A 66 -10.49 -16.17 -4.67
C LYS A 66 -9.05 -15.88 -5.11
N ALA A 67 -8.52 -16.63 -6.08
CA ALA A 67 -7.18 -16.42 -6.60
C ALA A 67 -6.99 -15.02 -7.23
N LEU A 68 -7.95 -14.57 -8.05
CA LEU A 68 -7.94 -13.24 -8.66
C LEU A 68 -7.97 -12.12 -7.60
N ARG A 69 -8.80 -12.28 -6.57
CA ARG A 69 -8.89 -11.34 -5.45
C ARG A 69 -7.55 -11.25 -4.71
N ILE A 70 -6.94 -12.38 -4.36
CA ILE A 70 -5.63 -12.42 -3.69
C ILE A 70 -4.56 -11.75 -4.56
N ALA A 71 -4.56 -12.01 -5.87
CA ALA A 71 -3.62 -11.39 -6.79
C ALA A 71 -3.78 -9.86 -6.85
N GLN A 72 -5.01 -9.33 -6.79
CA GLN A 72 -5.25 -7.89 -6.70
C GLN A 72 -4.76 -7.32 -5.36
N LEU A 73 -5.08 -7.97 -4.23
CA LEU A 73 -4.65 -7.52 -2.91
C LEU A 73 -3.13 -7.47 -2.79
N LYS A 74 -2.43 -8.48 -3.32
CA LYS A 74 -0.97 -8.51 -3.36
C LYS A 74 -0.39 -7.35 -4.17
N ARG A 75 -0.93 -7.12 -5.37
CA ARG A 75 -0.54 -5.97 -6.20
C ARG A 75 -0.75 -4.64 -5.48
N ASP A 76 -1.88 -4.49 -4.79
CA ASP A 76 -2.18 -3.28 -4.02
C ASP A 76 -1.19 -3.08 -2.87
N THR A 77 -0.88 -4.12 -2.08
CA THR A 77 0.05 -4.03 -0.96
C THR A 77 1.48 -3.78 -1.43
N GLU A 78 1.90 -4.48 -2.49
CA GLU A 78 3.22 -4.33 -3.08
C GLU A 78 3.41 -2.92 -3.66
N LEU A 79 2.39 -2.37 -4.32
CA LEU A 79 2.43 -0.99 -4.81
C LEU A 79 2.72 0.01 -3.68
N ILE A 80 2.10 -0.16 -2.51
CA ILE A 80 2.33 0.71 -1.34
C ILE A 80 3.76 0.52 -0.82
N GLU A 81 4.19 -0.72 -0.61
CA GLU A 81 5.53 -1.06 -0.08
C GLU A 81 6.64 -0.53 -0.99
N GLN A 82 6.56 -0.80 -2.29
CA GLN A 82 7.56 -0.37 -3.28
C GLN A 82 7.58 1.15 -3.44
N THR A 83 6.42 1.81 -3.37
CA THR A 83 6.38 3.27 -3.46
C THR A 83 6.96 3.94 -2.21
N ALA A 84 6.82 3.34 -1.03
CA ALA A 84 7.49 3.82 0.18
C ALA A 84 9.01 3.68 0.06
N MET A 85 9.49 2.56 -0.47
CA MET A 85 10.91 2.30 -0.70
C MET A 85 11.52 3.25 -1.73
N GLU A 86 10.81 3.52 -2.83
CA GLU A 86 11.24 4.47 -3.86
C GLU A 86 11.24 5.91 -3.35
N ALA A 87 10.28 6.28 -2.49
CA ALA A 87 10.23 7.61 -1.92
C ALA A 87 11.48 7.89 -1.07
N ASP A 88 11.81 6.96 -0.18
CA ASP A 88 13.06 7.00 0.58
C ASP A 88 13.40 5.63 1.20
N ALA A 89 14.43 4.97 0.68
CA ALA A 89 14.81 3.61 1.10
C ALA A 89 15.37 3.54 2.53
N GLU A 90 15.88 4.64 3.10
CA GLU A 90 16.41 4.64 4.47
C GLU A 90 15.27 4.69 5.49
N ILE A 91 14.25 5.51 5.23
CA ILE A 91 13.14 5.74 6.15
C ILE A 91 11.82 5.06 5.73
N TYR A 92 11.84 4.20 4.71
CA TYR A 92 10.63 3.55 4.18
C TYR A 92 9.78 2.83 5.25
N PRO A 93 10.33 2.16 6.29
CA PRO A 93 9.50 1.50 7.29
C PRO A 93 8.63 2.50 8.08
N TRP A 94 9.17 3.69 8.35
CA TRP A 94 8.46 4.76 9.04
C TRP A 94 7.46 5.48 8.12
N ILE A 95 7.80 5.66 6.83
CA ILE A 95 6.84 6.16 5.83
C ILE A 95 5.66 5.21 5.76
N LEU A 96 5.92 3.90 5.57
CA LEU A 96 4.90 2.86 5.49
C LEU A 96 4.01 2.90 6.72
N LYS A 97 4.59 2.84 7.93
CA LYS A 97 3.85 2.92 9.19
C LYS A 97 2.97 4.17 9.29
N ASN A 98 3.47 5.33 8.88
CA ASN A 98 2.69 6.57 8.91
C ASN A 98 1.50 6.55 7.94
N VAL A 99 1.71 6.10 6.70
CA VAL A 99 0.66 6.14 5.66
C VAL A 99 -0.36 5.03 5.82
N THR A 100 0.02 3.87 6.36
CA THR A 100 -0.89 2.73 6.55
C THR A 100 -1.61 2.75 7.90
N SER A 101 -0.96 3.24 8.95
CA SER A 101 -1.49 3.19 10.32
C SER A 101 -1.83 4.57 10.91
N GLY A 102 -1.49 5.65 10.20
CA GLY A 102 -1.78 7.01 10.64
C GLY A 102 -0.96 7.48 11.86
N VAL A 103 0.06 6.73 12.27
CA VAL A 103 0.89 7.06 13.45
C VAL A 103 1.66 8.35 13.17
N PRO A 104 1.46 9.43 13.96
CA PRO A 104 2.18 10.68 13.76
C PRO A 104 3.69 10.53 13.97
N TYR A 105 4.47 11.43 13.35
CA TYR A 105 5.93 11.43 13.44
C TYR A 105 6.42 11.41 14.89
N GLU A 106 5.72 12.15 15.76
CA GLU A 106 6.05 12.36 17.17
C GLU A 106 5.98 11.05 18.00
N TYR A 107 5.29 10.02 17.49
CA TYR A 107 5.16 8.70 18.12
C TYR A 107 6.03 7.63 17.45
N MET A 108 7.03 8.05 16.67
CA MET A 108 7.93 7.16 15.96
C MET A 108 9.39 7.61 16.15
N ASP A 109 10.28 6.64 16.36
CA ASP A 109 11.71 6.88 16.46
C ASP A 109 12.34 6.94 15.06
N VAL A 110 12.03 8.00 14.31
CA VAL A 110 12.51 8.19 12.94
C VAL A 110 13.97 8.71 12.99
N PRO A 111 14.93 8.08 12.31
CA PRO A 111 16.35 8.50 12.32
C PRO A 111 16.60 9.75 11.47
N MET A 112 15.59 10.59 11.26
CA MET A 112 15.64 11.74 10.39
C MET A 112 14.71 12.85 10.88
N GLY A 113 15.15 14.10 10.75
CA GLY A 113 14.37 15.25 11.20
C GLY A 113 12.98 15.35 10.55
N ARG A 114 12.01 15.76 11.36
CA ARG A 114 10.58 15.92 11.04
C ARG A 114 10.29 16.51 9.65
N ARG A 115 10.97 17.60 9.29
CA ARG A 115 10.77 18.27 8.00
C ARG A 115 11.04 17.32 6.82
N LYS A 116 12.20 16.66 6.83
CA LYS A 116 12.62 15.74 5.77
C LYS A 116 11.69 14.53 5.70
N PHE A 117 11.25 14.02 6.85
CA PHE A 117 10.26 12.94 6.89
C PHE A 117 8.97 13.31 6.14
N TYR A 118 8.40 14.48 6.40
CA TYR A 118 7.18 14.91 5.71
C TYR A 118 7.41 15.28 4.24
N GLU A 119 8.62 15.64 3.83
CA GLU A 119 9.01 15.78 2.42
C GLU A 119 8.98 14.42 1.71
N ALA A 120 9.60 13.39 2.30
CA ALA A 120 9.57 12.04 1.76
C ALA A 120 8.14 11.47 1.72
N ARG A 121 7.33 11.73 2.75
CA ARG A 121 5.90 11.35 2.77
C ARG A 121 5.10 12.04 1.67
N ARG A 122 5.36 13.32 1.36
CA ARG A 122 4.71 14.01 0.23
C ARG A 122 5.11 13.38 -1.09
N TYR A 123 6.40 13.10 -1.25
CA TYR A 123 6.94 12.44 -2.44
C TYR A 123 6.35 11.05 -2.65
N PHE A 124 6.14 10.28 -1.57
CA PHE A 124 5.41 9.02 -1.61
C PHE A 124 4.01 9.16 -2.24
N PHE A 125 3.20 10.12 -1.79
CA PHE A 125 1.85 10.30 -2.34
C PHE A 125 1.88 10.78 -3.80
N PHE A 126 2.90 11.54 -4.19
CA PHE A 126 3.11 11.92 -5.58
C PHE A 126 3.44 10.73 -6.48
N LEU A 127 4.40 9.90 -6.08
CA LEU A 127 4.74 8.68 -6.81
C LEU A 127 3.54 7.74 -6.90
N LEU A 128 2.80 7.59 -5.79
CA LEU A 128 1.62 6.73 -5.75
C LEU A 128 0.52 7.23 -6.70
N ALA A 129 0.33 8.55 -6.80
CA ALA A 129 -0.64 9.16 -7.72
C ALA A 129 -0.27 8.98 -9.20
N GLN A 130 1.01 8.83 -9.53
CA GLN A 130 1.42 8.53 -10.90
C GLN A 130 1.20 7.06 -11.28
N LYS A 131 1.33 6.17 -10.30
CA LYS A 131 1.21 4.72 -10.50
C LYS A 131 -0.25 4.21 -10.48
N ARG A 132 -1.17 4.97 -9.88
CA ARG A 132 -2.59 4.62 -9.70
C ARG A 132 -3.49 5.83 -9.84
#